data_AF-A0A2S5ZU98-F1
#
_entry.id   AF-A0A2S5ZU98-F1
#
_cell.length_a   1.000
_cell.length_b   1.000
_cell.length_c   1.000
_cell.angle_alpha   90.00
_cell.angle_beta   90.00
_cell.angle_gamma   90.00
#
_symmetry.space_group_name_H-M   'P 1'
#
loop_
_entity.id
_entity.type
_entity.pdbx_description
1 polymer ?
#
loop_
_entity_poly.entity_id
_entity_poly.type
_entity_poly.pdbx_seq_one_letter_code
_entity_poly.pdbx_strand_id
1 'polypeptide(L)'
;MVREDVSGLRLPEHVDKIRRHAEKMSYAYIYTVRAPANLADPVAYALGIASVSSAAALVVYDLETVEHTPSRVCEMLDLETV
;
A
#
# COMPACT_ATOMS: atom_id res chain seq x y z
N MET A 1 -1.73 -0.60 0.05
CA MET A 1 -2.04 0.62 -0.75
C MET A 1 -2.17 0.23 -2.21
N VAL A 2 -3.02 0.93 -2.95
CA VAL A 2 -3.07 0.85 -4.42
C VAL A 2 -3.07 2.23 -5.04
N ARG A 3 -2.52 2.32 -6.25
CA ARG A 3 -2.40 3.54 -7.04
C ARG A 3 -3.02 3.32 -8.41
N GLU A 4 -3.86 4.26 -8.85
CA GLU A 4 -4.56 4.17 -10.12
C GLU A 4 -3.61 4.37 -11.31
N ASP A 5 -2.66 5.29 -11.18
CA ASP A 5 -1.62 5.56 -12.17
C ASP A 5 -0.66 4.38 -12.37
N VAL A 6 -0.44 3.56 -11.34
CA VAL A 6 0.39 2.35 -11.41
C VAL A 6 -0.42 1.11 -11.81
N SER A 7 -1.60 0.92 -11.23
CA SER A 7 -2.40 -0.30 -11.42
C SER A 7 -3.30 -0.24 -12.66
N GLY A 8 -3.66 0.95 -13.12
CA GLY A 8 -4.57 1.16 -14.25
C GLY A 8 -5.85 0.32 -14.15
N LEU A 9 -6.21 -0.31 -15.26
CA LEU A 9 -7.39 -1.19 -15.35
C LEU A 9 -7.30 -2.45 -14.47
N ARG A 10 -6.11 -2.81 -13.98
CA ARG A 10 -5.90 -3.97 -13.11
C ARG A 10 -6.10 -3.63 -11.62
N LEU A 11 -6.48 -2.41 -11.29
CA LEU A 11 -6.71 -1.98 -9.91
C LEU A 11 -7.62 -2.94 -9.11
N PRO A 12 -8.77 -3.43 -9.63
CA PRO A 12 -9.59 -4.39 -8.91
C PRO A 12 -8.83 -5.70 -8.60
N GLU A 13 -8.05 -6.21 -9.54
CA GLU A 13 -7.24 -7.42 -9.38
C GLU A 13 -6.15 -7.21 -8.31
N HIS A 14 -5.46 -6.07 -8.34
CA HIS A 14 -4.39 -5.76 -7.39
C HIS A 14 -4.92 -5.60 -5.95
N VAL A 15 -6.08 -4.96 -5.77
CA VAL A 15 -6.74 -4.86 -4.45
C VAL A 15 -7.05 -6.25 -3.90
N ASP A 16 -7.59 -7.14 -4.75
CA ASP A 16 -7.99 -8.48 -4.34
C ASP A 16 -6.77 -9.33 -3.95
N LYS A 17 -5.67 -9.22 -4.70
CA LYS A 17 -4.40 -9.87 -4.38
C LYS A 17 -3.78 -9.37 -3.09
N ILE A 18 -3.75 -8.04 -2.87
CA ILE A 18 -3.28 -7.41 -1.64
C ILE A 18 -4.06 -7.93 -0.42
N ARG A 19 -5.39 -7.98 -0.52
CA ARG A 19 -6.23 -8.49 0.57
C ARG A 19 -5.92 -9.94 0.89
N ARG A 20 -5.89 -10.82 -0.12
CA ARG A 20 -5.60 -12.26 0.08
C ARG A 20 -4.20 -12.49 0.64
N HIS A 21 -3.22 -11.69 0.23
CA HIS A 21 -1.86 -11.78 0.76
C HIS A 21 -1.80 -11.37 2.23
N ALA A 22 -2.45 -10.26 2.61
CA ALA A 22 -2.52 -9.83 4.00
C ALA A 22 -3.12 -10.91 4.90
N GLU A 23 -4.23 -11.51 4.47
CA GLU A 23 -4.89 -12.63 5.16
C GLU A 23 -3.95 -13.84 5.31
N LYS A 24 -3.22 -14.21 4.24
CA LYS A 24 -2.25 -15.31 4.26
C LYS A 24 -1.10 -15.06 5.24
N MET A 25 -0.68 -13.82 5.39
CA MET A 25 0.38 -13.40 6.33
C MET A 25 -0.13 -13.17 7.76
N SER A 26 -1.38 -13.55 8.05
CA SER A 26 -2.03 -13.35 9.35
C SER A 26 -2.18 -11.88 9.77
N TYR A 27 -2.11 -10.95 8.82
CA TYR A 27 -2.47 -9.56 9.08
C TYR A 27 -3.99 -9.39 9.08
N ALA A 28 -4.50 -8.63 10.05
CA ALA A 28 -5.86 -8.13 9.97
C ALA A 28 -5.93 -7.06 8.87
N TYR A 29 -6.72 -7.31 7.83
CA TYR A 29 -6.90 -6.34 6.75
C TYR A 29 -7.74 -5.15 7.23
N ILE A 30 -7.10 -4.01 7.46
CA ILE A 30 -7.77 -2.80 7.99
C ILE A 30 -8.48 -2.06 6.85
N TYR A 31 -7.74 -1.60 5.84
CA TYR A 31 -8.26 -0.77 4.77
C TYR A 31 -7.29 -0.69 3.58
N THR A 32 -7.81 -0.53 2.36
CA THR A 32 -6.98 -0.18 1.19
C THR A 32 -6.87 1.33 1.04
N VAL A 33 -5.68 1.86 1.33
CA VAL A 33 -5.33 3.23 0.95
C VAL A 33 -5.36 3.37 -0.58
N ARG A 34 -6.21 4.28 -1.06
CA ARG A 34 -6.20 4.81 -2.43
C ARG A 34 -5.78 6.26 -2.36
N ALA A 35 -4.54 6.55 -2.77
CA ALA A 35 -4.09 7.93 -2.85
C ALA A 35 -4.89 8.67 -3.94
N PRO A 36 -5.34 9.92 -3.70
CA PRO A 36 -5.97 10.72 -4.73
C PRO A 36 -5.05 10.86 -5.96
N ALA A 37 -5.64 10.88 -7.15
CA ALA A 37 -4.89 11.17 -8.37
C ALA A 37 -4.20 12.54 -8.26
N ASN A 38 -2.97 12.63 -8.77
CA ASN A 38 -2.13 13.84 -8.79
C ASN A 38 -1.64 14.35 -7.42
N LEU A 39 -1.65 13.51 -6.38
CA LEU A 39 -0.97 13.86 -5.15
C LEU A 39 0.55 13.91 -5.40
N ALA A 40 1.23 14.97 -4.95
CA ALA A 40 2.67 15.14 -5.16
C ALA A 40 3.51 14.07 -4.44
N ASP A 41 3.02 13.53 -3.33
CA ASP A 41 3.70 12.51 -2.54
C ASP A 41 2.71 11.45 -2.03
N PRO A 42 2.30 10.49 -2.89
CA PRO A 42 1.33 9.47 -2.53
C PRO A 42 1.84 8.53 -1.43
N VAL A 43 3.17 8.40 -1.29
CA VAL A 43 3.80 7.59 -0.23
C VAL A 43 3.61 8.25 1.13
N ALA A 44 3.89 9.56 1.26
CA ALA A 44 3.64 10.30 2.51
C ALA A 44 2.18 10.20 2.96
N TYR A 45 1.25 10.29 2.02
CA TYR A 45 -0.18 10.17 2.33
C TYR A 45 -0.54 8.80 2.91
N ALA A 46 -0.03 7.72 2.32
CA ALA A 46 -0.25 6.38 2.84
C ALA A 46 0.40 6.16 4.21
N LEU A 47 1.59 6.69 4.44
CA LEU A 47 2.27 6.66 5.74
C LEU A 47 1.50 7.46 6.81
N GLY A 48 0.90 8.59 6.42
CA GLY A 48 0.01 9.35 7.29
C GLY A 48 -1.20 8.51 7.75
N ILE A 49 -1.85 7.78 6.84
CA ILE A 49 -2.96 6.88 7.19
C ILE A 49 -2.47 5.70 8.05
N ALA A 50 -1.31 5.13 7.73
CA ALA A 50 -0.74 4.04 8.53
C ALA A 50 -0.45 4.49 9.97
N SER A 51 0.04 5.71 10.16
CA SER A 51 0.36 6.26 11.49
C SER A 51 -0.86 6.41 12.40
N VAL A 52 -2.03 6.78 11.85
CA VAL A 52 -3.27 6.93 12.64
C VAL A 52 -4.03 5.62 12.85
N SER A 53 -3.78 4.62 12.00
CA SER A 53 -4.41 3.30 12.07
C SER A 53 -3.58 2.26 12.83
N SER A 54 -2.39 2.63 13.30
CA SER A 54 -1.42 1.73 13.93
C SER A 54 -1.16 0.48 13.09
N ALA A 55 -1.10 0.65 11.76
CA ALA A 55 -0.89 -0.45 10.84
C ALA A 55 0.50 -1.07 11.04
N ALA A 56 0.56 -2.40 11.11
CA ALA A 56 1.82 -3.13 11.24
C ALA A 56 2.59 -3.24 9.91
N ALA A 57 1.87 -3.31 8.79
CA ALA A 57 2.46 -3.47 7.47
C ALA A 57 1.69 -2.72 6.38
N LEU A 58 2.42 -2.21 5.39
CA LEU A 58 1.90 -1.70 4.13
C LEU A 58 2.07 -2.78 3.07
N VAL A 59 0.96 -3.33 2.58
CA VAL A 59 0.99 -4.31 1.49
C VAL A 59 0.72 -3.60 0.16
N VAL A 60 1.61 -3.79 -0.83
CA VAL A 60 1.51 -3.23 -2.19
C VAL A 60 1.66 -4.31 -3.25
N TYR A 61 1.21 -4.04 -4.47
CA TYR A 61 1.36 -4.99 -5.58
C TYR A 61 2.74 -4.88 -6.25
N ASP A 62 3.20 -3.66 -6.50
CA ASP A 62 4.49 -3.37 -7.12
C ASP A 62 5.20 -2.24 -6.37
N LEU A 63 6.53 -2.25 -6.35
CA LEU A 63 7.35 -1.23 -5.70
C LEU A 63 7.20 0.17 -6.34
N GLU A 64 6.76 0.26 -7.58
CA GLU A 64 6.37 1.53 -8.22
C GLU A 64 5.26 2.23 -7.41
N THR A 65 4.41 1.47 -6.71
CA THR A 65 3.38 2.03 -5.81
C THR A 65 3.99 2.90 -4.71
N VAL A 66 5.19 2.55 -4.26
CA VAL A 66 5.99 3.28 -3.26
C VAL A 66 7.17 4.02 -3.89
N GLU A 67 7.06 4.37 -5.17
CA GLU A 67 8.06 5.14 -5.94
C GLU A 67 9.46 4.52 -5.91
N HIS A 68 9.54 3.18 -5.79
CA HIS A 68 10.79 2.45 -5.60
C HIS A 68 11.63 2.93 -4.40
N THR A 69 10.97 3.47 -3.35
CA THR A 69 11.59 3.90 -2.10
C THR A 69 11.19 3.01 -0.91
N PRO A 70 11.45 1.68 -0.94
CA PRO A 70 11.01 0.77 0.12
C PRO A 70 11.56 1.14 1.50
N SER A 71 12.80 1.66 1.57
CA SER A 71 13.42 2.10 2.83
C SER A 71 12.58 3.14 3.57
N ARG A 72 11.95 4.07 2.83
CA ARG A 72 11.09 5.11 3.39
C ARG A 72 9.86 4.55 4.09
N VAL A 73 9.33 3.42 3.59
CA VAL A 73 8.21 2.72 4.25
C VAL A 73 8.71 1.93 5.45
N CYS A 74 9.79 1.17 5.27
CA CYS A 74 10.38 0.33 6.31
C CYS A 74 10.90 1.09 7.54
N GLU A 75 11.13 2.40 7.43
CA GLU A 75 11.43 3.26 8.58
C GLU A 75 10.24 3.40 9.56
N MET A 76 9.00 3.17 9.09
CA MET A 76 7.78 3.34 9.89
C MET A 76 7.03 2.03 10.16
N LEU A 77 6.96 1.14 9.17
CA LEU A 77 6.22 -0.12 9.24
C LEU A 77 6.74 -1.13 8.22
N ASP A 78 6.36 -2.40 8.37
CA ASP A 78 6.77 -3.43 7.41
C ASP A 78 6.21 -3.14 6.02
N LEU A 79 6.96 -3.52 4.98
CA LEU A 79 6.53 -3.42 3.58
C LEU A 79 6.44 -4.82 2.99
N GLU A 80 5.26 -5.17 2.48
CA GLU A 80 5.00 -6.45 1.82
C GLU A 80 4.64 -6.23 0.34
N THR A 81 5.11 -7.13 -0.52
CA THR A 81 4.82 -7.14 -1.96
C THR A 81 4.15 -8.45 -2.37
N VAL A 82 3.13 -8.39 -3.23
CA VAL A 82 2.32 -9.57 -3.64
C VAL A 82 2.74 -10.19 -4.97
#